data_AF-A0A7Y5T130-F1
#
_entry.id   AF-A0A7Y5T130-F1
#
_cell.length_a   1.000
_cell.length_b   1.000
_cell.length_c   1.000
_cell.angle_alpha   90.00
_cell.angle_beta   90.00
_cell.angle_gamma   90.00
#
_symmetry.space_group_name_H-M   'P 1'
#
loop_
_entity.id
_entity.type
_entity.pdbx_description
1 polymer ?
#
loop_
_entity_poly.entity_id
_entity_poly.type
_entity_poly.pdbx_seq_one_letter_code
_entity_poly.pdbx_strand_id
1 'polypeptide(L)'
;MPNRQHRLFLTLLVAGSILVPVLARWTGYHVPALIWLFPLLPLIPFLFHRLYVALRGAHQDKAPSSDPVPAGPDPSVHRELTDLKYKLRFYEDMSSNQPPAPTEGPDGLWYDPKGSFADLIGRAAVVASSDISVMILGESGTGKERLARFIHDRSARAKKPFIAVNCASFNENLIESELFGYEKGAFTGAIQTKPGRFELADGGTLFLDEIGETPPAFQVRLLRVLQEGLFERVGGVSPIRVSVRIITATHQHLPTLISQKTFREDLYFRLNGLQLTIPPLRERKSDIGLIFNNRLALTSPETRFSPALVDYLQQQPWPGNIRQLLAATDRAILNARIMNRTFLLPDDFELGLTGQTPSTDQMADSVLAALRDDRFRHRSFTAAATSLNLHRVTITDYFRGWVIRYTCQNPDFRTVSALLAGVTEPESMEKLQERVREYQEGIFSRIDEGLAAGETVEQLIKGRFKNLPSFFLPDLQTLIDRRIKP
;
A
#
# COMPACT_ATOMS: atom_id res chain seq x y z
N MET A 1 -55.15 -22.20 11.14
CA MET A 1 -54.90 -20.87 11.76
C MET A 1 -53.89 -20.11 10.89
N PRO A 2 -54.15 -18.89 10.40
CA PRO A 2 -53.20 -18.20 9.55
C PRO A 2 -52.06 -17.63 10.39
N ASN A 3 -50.83 -17.84 9.91
CA ASN A 3 -49.56 -17.50 10.56
C ASN A 3 -49.49 -16.03 11.04
N ARG A 4 -48.96 -15.81 12.25
CA ARG A 4 -48.72 -14.47 12.84
C ARG A 4 -47.95 -13.52 11.92
N GLN A 5 -47.06 -14.04 11.07
CA GLN A 5 -46.32 -13.25 10.09
C GLN A 5 -47.19 -12.72 8.95
N HIS A 6 -48.21 -13.48 8.53
CA HIS A 6 -49.16 -13.05 7.50
C HIS A 6 -50.06 -11.91 8.01
N ARG A 7 -50.44 -11.97 9.29
CA ARG A 7 -51.18 -10.88 9.94
C ARG A 7 -50.33 -9.61 10.07
N LEU A 8 -49.06 -9.72 10.47
CA LEU A 8 -48.14 -8.58 10.58
C LEU A 8 -47.86 -7.92 9.22
N PHE A 9 -47.71 -8.73 8.17
CA PHE A 9 -47.50 -8.25 6.80
C PHE A 9 -48.73 -7.51 6.27
N LEU A 10 -49.94 -8.03 6.56
CA LEU A 10 -51.21 -7.35 6.24
C LEU A 10 -51.42 -6.07 7.05
N THR A 11 -51.06 -6.01 8.34
CA THR A 11 -51.15 -4.75 9.11
C THR A 11 -50.15 -3.70 8.64
N LEU A 12 -48.95 -4.09 8.21
CA LEU A 12 -47.94 -3.18 7.65
C LEU A 12 -48.33 -2.67 6.26
N LEU A 13 -48.94 -3.51 5.42
CA LEU A 13 -49.50 -3.12 4.12
C LEU A 13 -50.67 -2.14 4.28
N VAL A 14 -51.57 -2.39 5.24
CA VAL A 14 -52.69 -1.50 5.54
C VAL A 14 -52.19 -0.18 6.16
N ALA A 15 -51.19 -0.22 7.05
CA ALA A 15 -50.58 0.98 7.62
C ALA A 15 -49.88 1.84 6.54
N GLY A 16 -49.13 1.23 5.62
CA GLY A 16 -48.51 1.94 4.49
C GLY A 16 -49.53 2.53 3.52
N SER A 17 -50.65 1.84 3.29
CA SER A 17 -51.73 2.31 2.40
C SER A 17 -52.52 3.49 3.01
N ILE A 18 -52.51 3.64 4.34
CA ILE A 18 -53.19 4.73 5.06
C ILE A 18 -52.24 5.91 5.32
N LEU A 19 -50.93 5.66 5.51
CA LEU A 19 -49.96 6.73 5.79
C LEU A 19 -49.65 7.59 4.56
N VAL A 20 -49.63 6.98 3.36
CA VAL A 20 -49.30 7.66 2.10
C VAL A 20 -50.33 8.74 1.69
N PRO A 21 -51.65 8.50 1.79
CA PRO A 21 -52.67 9.55 1.56
C PRO A 21 -52.64 10.67 2.61
N VAL A 22 -52.27 10.36 3.85
CA VAL A 22 -52.21 11.35 4.96
C VAL A 22 -51.00 12.27 4.79
N LEU A 23 -49.84 11.73 4.40
CA LEU A 23 -48.62 12.50 4.12
C LEU A 23 -48.74 13.35 2.83
N ALA A 24 -49.47 12.86 1.82
CA ALA A 24 -49.77 13.61 0.60
C ALA A 24 -50.70 14.82 0.87
N ARG A 25 -51.64 14.69 1.81
CA ARG A 25 -52.51 15.82 2.24
C ARG A 25 -51.78 16.86 3.09
N TRP A 26 -50.71 16.49 3.79
CA TRP A 26 -50.00 17.37 4.73
C TRP A 26 -48.88 18.19 4.09
N THR A 27 -48.34 17.75 2.94
CA THR A 27 -47.16 18.36 2.31
C THR A 27 -47.42 19.10 0.99
N GLY A 28 -48.62 18.97 0.40
CA GLY A 28 -49.01 19.74 -0.79
C GLY A 28 -48.28 19.41 -2.09
N TYR A 29 -47.48 18.33 -2.13
CA TYR A 29 -46.73 17.92 -3.32
C TYR A 29 -47.47 16.90 -4.19
N HIS A 30 -47.33 17.04 -5.51
CA HIS A 30 -47.83 16.07 -6.49
C HIS A 30 -47.14 14.70 -6.35
N VAL A 31 -47.94 13.65 -6.54
CA VAL A 31 -47.66 12.21 -6.38
C VAL A 31 -46.39 11.64 -7.06
N PRO A 32 -45.75 12.23 -8.11
CA PRO A 32 -44.55 11.64 -8.71
C PRO A 32 -43.30 11.64 -7.81
N ALA A 33 -43.21 12.52 -6.80
CA ALA A 33 -42.04 12.59 -5.91
C ALA A 33 -41.94 11.40 -4.93
N LEU A 34 -43.07 10.78 -4.58
CA LEU A 34 -43.11 9.61 -3.68
C LEU A 34 -42.66 8.31 -4.35
N ILE A 35 -42.65 8.25 -5.69
CA ILE A 35 -42.16 7.10 -6.46
C ILE A 35 -40.63 6.96 -6.34
N TRP A 36 -39.91 8.06 -6.08
CA TRP A 36 -38.46 8.05 -5.80
C TRP A 36 -38.09 7.51 -4.41
N LEU A 37 -39.06 7.42 -3.48
CA LEU A 37 -38.90 6.82 -2.14
C LEU A 37 -39.22 5.31 -2.11
N PHE A 38 -39.79 4.76 -3.19
CA PHE A 38 -40.16 3.35 -3.30
C PHE A 38 -38.99 2.36 -3.19
N PRO A 39 -37.74 2.67 -3.63
CA PRO A 39 -36.59 1.79 -3.42
C PRO A 39 -36.14 1.70 -1.95
N LEU A 40 -36.56 2.65 -1.11
CA LEU A 40 -36.21 2.71 0.32
C LEU A 40 -37.24 2.02 1.23
N LEU A 41 -38.43 1.68 0.72
CA LEU A 41 -39.48 1.00 1.46
C LEU A 41 -39.05 -0.32 2.15
N PRO A 42 -38.18 -1.18 1.57
CA PRO A 42 -37.75 -2.41 2.25
C PRO A 42 -36.72 -2.20 3.36
N LEU A 43 -36.10 -1.01 3.47
CA LEU A 43 -35.13 -0.67 4.53
C LEU A 43 -35.79 -0.13 5.80
N ILE A 44 -37.00 0.44 5.68
CA ILE A 44 -37.72 1.05 6.80
C ILE A 44 -38.02 0.03 7.92
N PRO A 45 -38.49 -1.21 7.66
CA PRO A 45 -38.73 -2.19 8.71
C PRO A 45 -37.43 -2.66 9.40
N PHE A 46 -36.31 -2.70 8.66
CA PHE A 46 -35.02 -3.17 9.17
C PHE A 46 -34.36 -2.12 10.08
N LEU A 47 -34.42 -0.84 9.67
CA LEU A 47 -34.01 0.31 10.47
C LEU A 47 -34.88 0.48 11.72
N PHE A 48 -36.21 0.32 11.59
CA PHE A 48 -37.13 0.43 12.72
C PHE A 48 -36.96 -0.74 13.70
N HIS A 49 -36.71 -1.96 13.22
CA HIS A 49 -36.44 -3.11 14.09
C HIS A 49 -35.13 -2.95 14.87
N ARG A 50 -34.05 -2.46 14.23
CA ARG A 50 -32.77 -2.22 14.90
C ARG A 50 -32.85 -1.05 15.89
N LEU A 51 -33.53 0.04 15.53
CA LEU A 51 -33.79 1.15 16.45
C LEU A 51 -34.66 0.70 17.64
N TYR A 52 -35.67 -0.13 17.40
CA TYR A 52 -36.52 -0.71 18.45
C TYR A 52 -35.74 -1.64 19.38
N VAL A 53 -34.84 -2.47 18.86
CA VAL A 53 -33.97 -3.36 19.66
C VAL A 53 -32.95 -2.55 20.47
N ALA A 54 -32.36 -1.51 19.90
CA ALA A 54 -31.45 -0.60 20.59
C ALA A 54 -32.15 0.16 21.75
N LEU A 55 -33.39 0.60 21.53
CA LEU A 55 -34.20 1.27 22.56
C LEU A 55 -34.74 0.30 23.63
N ARG A 56 -35.01 -0.96 23.29
CA ARG A 56 -35.44 -1.99 24.27
C ARG A 56 -34.30 -2.51 25.13
N GLY A 57 -33.09 -2.64 24.58
CA GLY A 57 -31.90 -3.03 25.33
C GLY A 57 -31.54 -2.04 26.44
N ALA A 58 -31.95 -0.77 26.29
CA ALA A 58 -31.79 0.26 27.32
C ALA A 58 -32.84 0.18 28.47
N HIS A 59 -33.85 -0.70 28.36
CA HIS A 59 -35.01 -0.70 29.27
C HIS A 59 -35.25 -2.02 30.04
N GLN A 60 -34.38 -3.02 29.89
CA GLN A 60 -34.41 -4.25 30.71
C GLN A 60 -33.11 -4.42 31.47
N ASP A 61 -32.95 -3.61 32.52
CA ASP A 61 -32.39 -4.03 33.81
C ASP A 61 -32.43 -2.82 34.75
N LYS A 62 -33.37 -2.84 35.71
CA LYS A 62 -33.21 -2.32 37.09
C LYS A 62 -34.53 -2.33 37.87
N ALA A 63 -34.59 -3.18 38.89
CA ALA A 63 -35.15 -2.83 40.20
C ALA A 63 -33.98 -2.34 41.10
N PRO A 64 -34.24 -1.59 42.19
CA PRO A 64 -33.43 -0.42 42.52
C PRO A 64 -32.33 -0.70 43.55
N SER A 65 -31.11 -0.28 43.25
CA SER A 65 -30.21 0.38 44.22
C SER A 65 -28.91 0.81 43.53
N SER A 66 -28.41 1.97 43.96
CA SER A 66 -27.19 2.68 43.54
C SER A 66 -27.19 3.34 42.15
N ASP A 67 -26.97 4.66 42.19
CA ASP A 67 -26.83 5.56 41.04
C ASP A 67 -25.71 5.09 40.09
N PRO A 68 -25.98 4.91 38.78
CA PRO A 68 -24.91 4.81 37.81
C PRO A 68 -24.62 6.19 37.20
N VAL A 69 -23.34 6.56 37.21
CA VAL A 69 -22.76 7.57 36.31
C VAL A 69 -23.16 7.23 34.86
N PRO A 70 -23.62 8.19 34.03
CA PRO A 70 -24.02 7.88 32.66
C PRO A 70 -22.80 7.44 31.85
N ALA A 71 -22.74 6.17 31.50
CA ALA A 71 -21.81 5.66 30.51
C ALA A 71 -22.13 6.33 29.17
N GLY A 72 -21.13 7.01 28.58
CA GLY A 72 -21.24 7.55 27.22
C GLY A 72 -21.59 6.46 26.21
N PRO A 73 -22.17 6.82 25.06
CA PRO A 73 -22.61 5.84 24.07
C PRO A 73 -21.45 4.93 23.63
N ASP A 74 -21.74 3.64 23.50
CA ASP A 74 -20.82 2.59 23.06
C ASP A 74 -20.03 3.04 21.79
N PRO A 75 -18.69 2.91 21.76
CA PRO A 75 -17.87 3.29 20.61
C PRO A 75 -18.30 2.63 19.29
N SER A 76 -18.90 1.44 19.35
CA SER A 76 -19.45 0.75 18.18
C SER A 76 -20.68 1.48 17.60
N VAL A 77 -21.56 1.96 18.46
CA VAL A 77 -22.76 2.75 18.12
C VAL A 77 -22.39 4.15 17.63
N HIS A 78 -21.32 4.75 18.17
CA HIS A 78 -20.83 6.05 17.70
C HIS A 78 -20.32 5.97 16.25
N ARG A 79 -19.66 4.87 15.87
CA ARG A 79 -19.20 4.62 14.51
C ARG A 79 -20.36 4.43 13.54
N GLU A 80 -21.35 3.62 13.91
CA GLU A 80 -22.56 3.40 13.09
C GLU A 80 -23.41 4.67 12.93
N LEU A 81 -23.57 5.48 13.98
CA LEU A 81 -24.29 6.76 13.91
C LEU A 81 -23.55 7.81 13.10
N THR A 82 -22.21 7.79 13.12
CA THR A 82 -21.39 8.67 12.30
C THR A 82 -21.53 8.26 10.84
N ASP A 83 -21.40 6.98 10.51
CA ASP A 83 -21.62 6.43 9.16
C ASP A 83 -23.00 6.80 8.60
N LEU A 84 -24.07 6.64 9.40
CA LEU A 84 -25.42 6.96 8.97
C LEU A 84 -25.64 8.48 8.74
N LYS A 85 -25.09 9.34 9.61
CA LYS A 85 -25.15 10.81 9.44
C LYS A 85 -24.39 11.26 8.19
N TYR A 86 -23.24 10.65 7.91
CA TYR A 86 -22.47 10.92 6.69
C TYR A 86 -23.24 10.46 5.45
N LYS A 87 -23.82 9.26 5.47
CA LYS A 87 -24.66 8.74 4.37
C LYS A 87 -25.85 9.66 4.09
N LEU A 88 -26.51 10.20 5.11
CA LEU A 88 -27.60 11.17 4.94
C LEU A 88 -27.14 12.48 4.30
N ARG A 89 -26.07 13.11 4.81
CA ARG A 89 -25.50 14.33 4.20
C ARG A 89 -25.00 14.10 2.77
N PHE A 90 -24.44 12.92 2.52
CA PHE A 90 -23.94 12.50 1.21
C PHE A 90 -25.03 12.55 0.13
N TYR A 91 -26.24 12.07 0.44
CA TYR A 91 -27.36 12.10 -0.50
C TYR A 91 -27.93 13.51 -0.71
N GLU A 92 -27.90 14.36 0.32
CA GLU A 92 -28.32 15.77 0.21
C GLU A 92 -27.37 16.57 -0.71
N ASP A 93 -26.06 16.41 -0.53
CA ASP A 93 -25.02 17.14 -1.28
C ASP A 93 -24.86 16.69 -2.74
N MET A 94 -25.24 15.45 -3.07
CA MET A 94 -25.14 14.93 -4.45
C MET A 94 -26.10 15.62 -5.42
N SER A 95 -27.16 16.23 -4.90
CA SER A 95 -28.15 16.98 -5.69
C SER A 95 -27.64 18.35 -6.16
N SER A 96 -26.55 18.87 -5.55
CA SER A 96 -26.14 20.27 -5.72
C SER A 96 -24.80 20.49 -6.42
N ASN A 97 -23.93 19.49 -6.57
CA ASN A 97 -22.56 19.72 -7.08
C ASN A 97 -22.17 18.90 -8.33
N GLN A 98 -21.60 19.61 -9.30
CA GLN A 98 -20.77 19.05 -10.39
C GLN A 98 -19.32 18.90 -9.89
N PRO A 99 -18.55 17.91 -10.39
CA PRO A 99 -17.13 17.82 -10.10
C PRO A 99 -16.42 19.09 -10.62
N PRO A 100 -15.56 19.74 -9.82
CA PRO A 100 -14.80 20.90 -10.26
C PRO A 100 -13.87 20.53 -11.43
N ALA A 101 -13.66 21.48 -12.35
CA ALA A 101 -12.75 21.28 -13.48
C ALA A 101 -11.32 20.98 -13.00
N PRO A 102 -10.56 20.15 -13.73
CA PRO A 102 -9.16 19.89 -13.40
C PRO A 102 -8.38 21.21 -13.38
N THR A 103 -7.68 21.46 -12.29
CA THR A 103 -6.67 22.52 -12.21
C THR A 103 -5.34 21.89 -12.55
N GLU A 104 -4.81 22.17 -13.75
CA GLU A 104 -3.42 21.87 -14.06
C GLU A 104 -2.54 22.70 -13.13
N GLY A 105 -2.02 22.06 -12.08
CA GLY A 105 -0.93 22.63 -11.31
C GLY A 105 0.31 22.79 -12.20
N PRO A 106 1.19 23.77 -11.91
CA PRO A 106 2.37 24.01 -12.73
C PRO A 106 3.21 22.73 -12.88
N ASP A 107 3.46 22.33 -14.14
CA ASP A 107 4.34 21.23 -14.53
C ASP A 107 3.96 19.86 -13.90
N GLY A 108 2.66 19.65 -13.68
CA GLY A 108 2.11 18.38 -13.21
C GLY A 108 2.28 18.12 -11.71
N LEU A 109 2.56 19.16 -10.91
CA LEU A 109 2.50 19.11 -9.45
C LEU A 109 1.15 19.63 -8.93
N TRP A 110 0.44 18.78 -8.20
CA TRP A 110 -0.84 19.09 -7.58
C TRP A 110 -0.63 19.45 -6.11
N TYR A 111 -0.81 20.72 -5.78
CA TYR A 111 -0.68 21.22 -4.41
C TYR A 111 -1.53 22.47 -4.17
N ASP A 112 -1.84 22.74 -2.90
CA ASP A 112 -2.48 23.96 -2.45
C ASP A 112 -1.46 25.11 -2.43
N PRO A 113 -1.66 26.18 -3.24
CA PRO A 113 -0.76 27.34 -3.27
C PRO A 113 -0.67 28.10 -1.94
N LYS A 114 -1.61 27.90 -1.02
CA LYS A 114 -1.60 28.48 0.33
C LYS A 114 -1.11 27.50 1.39
N GLY A 115 -0.80 26.27 1.01
CA GLY A 115 -0.38 25.19 1.89
C GLY A 115 1.12 25.19 2.23
N SER A 116 1.52 24.27 3.11
CA SER A 116 2.90 24.10 3.57
C SER A 116 3.89 23.73 2.46
N PHE A 117 3.41 23.18 1.35
CA PHE A 117 4.25 22.82 0.21
C PHE A 117 4.63 24.00 -0.68
N ALA A 118 3.90 25.13 -0.61
CA ALA A 118 4.14 26.27 -1.49
C ALA A 118 5.53 26.90 -1.29
N ASP A 119 6.00 26.99 -0.04
CA ASP A 119 7.37 27.47 0.26
C ASP A 119 8.44 26.57 -0.37
N LEU A 120 8.25 25.24 -0.29
CA LEU A 120 9.16 24.28 -0.90
C LEU A 120 9.20 24.43 -2.42
N ILE A 121 8.07 24.70 -3.07
CA ILE A 121 8.01 24.98 -4.50
C ILE A 121 8.74 26.28 -4.85
N GLY A 122 8.58 27.33 -4.05
CA GLY A 122 9.34 28.57 -4.20
C GLY A 122 10.85 28.35 -4.13
N ARG A 123 11.31 27.59 -3.13
CA ARG A 123 12.72 27.19 -2.99
C ARG A 123 13.19 26.35 -4.18
N ALA A 124 12.41 25.36 -4.61
CA ALA A 124 12.74 24.53 -5.77
C ALA A 124 12.89 25.36 -7.05
N ALA A 125 12.06 26.40 -7.24
CA ALA A 125 12.14 27.30 -8.38
C ALA A 125 13.44 28.14 -8.39
N VAL A 126 13.87 28.66 -7.23
CA VAL A 126 15.16 29.37 -7.11
C VAL A 126 16.31 28.45 -7.48
N VAL A 127 16.26 27.21 -7.03
CA VAL A 127 17.31 26.21 -7.22
C VAL A 127 17.40 25.74 -8.66
N ALA A 128 16.26 25.71 -9.36
CA ALA A 128 16.19 25.38 -10.77
C ALA A 128 17.11 26.27 -11.63
N SER A 129 17.24 27.56 -11.30
CA SER A 129 18.11 28.51 -12.02
C SER A 129 19.62 28.29 -11.83
N SER A 130 20.05 27.42 -10.92
CA SER A 130 21.45 27.08 -10.70
C SER A 130 21.75 25.65 -11.16
N ASP A 131 23.02 25.35 -11.45
CA ASP A 131 23.47 23.98 -11.79
C ASP A 131 23.93 23.17 -10.55
N ILE A 132 23.62 23.64 -9.33
CA ILE A 132 23.98 22.95 -8.08
C ILE A 132 23.30 21.58 -8.00
N SER A 133 23.99 20.61 -7.38
CA SER A 133 23.40 19.31 -7.04
C SER A 133 22.27 19.49 -6.02
N VAL A 134 21.18 18.74 -6.21
CA VAL A 134 20.00 18.82 -5.35
C VAL A 134 19.71 17.45 -4.77
N MET A 135 19.51 17.37 -3.46
CA MET A 135 19.07 16.17 -2.76
C MET A 135 17.64 16.35 -2.27
N ILE A 136 16.74 15.50 -2.75
CA ILE A 136 15.32 15.51 -2.39
C ILE A 136 15.06 14.42 -1.34
N LEU A 137 14.69 14.83 -0.13
CA LEU A 137 14.32 13.91 0.93
C LEU A 137 12.81 13.80 1.04
N GLY A 138 12.32 12.63 1.42
CA GLY A 138 10.91 12.43 1.74
C GLY A 138 10.52 10.96 1.74
N GLU A 139 9.45 10.65 2.46
CA GLU A 139 8.89 9.30 2.53
C GLU A 139 8.54 8.74 1.13
N SER A 140 8.39 7.43 1.04
CA SER A 140 7.97 6.78 -0.19
C SER A 140 6.60 7.30 -0.64
N GLY A 141 6.46 7.55 -1.94
CA GLY A 141 5.18 8.01 -2.52
C GLY A 141 4.84 9.49 -2.30
N THR A 142 5.76 10.33 -1.78
CA THR A 142 5.54 11.78 -1.58
C THR A 142 5.67 12.63 -2.84
N GLY A 143 6.12 12.07 -3.96
CA GLY A 143 6.26 12.79 -5.23
C GLY A 143 7.67 13.33 -5.53
N LYS A 144 8.72 12.72 -4.98
CA LYS A 144 10.13 13.11 -5.19
C LYS A 144 10.52 13.28 -6.68
N GLU A 145 10.13 12.32 -7.53
CA GLU A 145 10.39 12.39 -8.97
C GLU A 145 9.69 13.58 -9.64
N ARG A 146 8.45 13.89 -9.25
CA ARG A 146 7.71 15.05 -9.80
C ARG A 146 8.38 16.36 -9.42
N LEU A 147 8.90 16.47 -8.19
CA LEU A 147 9.68 17.64 -7.78
C LEU A 147 11.00 17.74 -8.53
N ALA A 148 11.68 16.62 -8.79
CA ALA A 148 12.89 16.61 -9.62
C ALA A 148 12.62 17.09 -11.05
N ARG A 149 11.51 16.64 -11.66
CA ARG A 149 11.05 17.10 -12.98
C ARG A 149 10.76 18.59 -12.98
N PHE A 150 10.01 19.09 -12.00
CA PHE A 150 9.76 20.51 -11.82
C PHE A 150 11.04 21.36 -11.79
N ILE A 151 12.08 20.89 -11.09
CA ILE A 151 13.38 21.58 -11.02
C ILE A 151 14.06 21.61 -12.39
N HIS A 152 14.01 20.52 -13.14
CA HIS A 152 14.57 20.45 -14.48
C HIS A 152 13.83 21.34 -15.48
N ASP A 153 12.50 21.30 -15.47
CA ASP A 153 11.65 22.04 -16.40
C ASP A 153 11.79 23.57 -16.21
N ARG A 154 12.20 24.02 -15.01
CA ARG A 154 12.53 25.43 -14.72
C ARG A 154 14.01 25.78 -14.81
N SER A 155 14.86 24.84 -15.22
CA SER A 155 16.30 25.07 -15.31
C SER A 155 16.73 25.58 -16.68
N ALA A 156 17.99 26.05 -16.78
CA ALA A 156 18.63 26.32 -18.06
C ALA A 156 18.70 25.08 -18.98
N ARG A 157 18.51 23.87 -18.41
CA ARG A 157 18.53 22.58 -19.10
C ARG A 157 17.13 22.05 -19.44
N ALA A 158 16.06 22.82 -19.30
CA ALA A 158 14.67 22.37 -19.52
C ALA A 158 14.40 21.77 -20.91
N LYS A 159 15.15 22.18 -21.94
CA LYS A 159 15.05 21.62 -23.31
C LYS A 159 16.00 20.44 -23.57
N LYS A 160 16.75 20.01 -22.56
CA LYS A 160 17.74 18.93 -22.64
C LYS A 160 17.14 17.64 -22.05
N PRO A 161 17.76 16.47 -22.28
CA PRO A 161 17.24 15.23 -21.75
C PRO A 161 17.12 15.29 -20.22
N PHE A 162 16.08 14.67 -19.67
CA PHE A 162 16.10 14.23 -18.27
C PHE A 162 15.86 12.74 -18.21
N ILE A 163 16.85 12.08 -17.64
CA ILE A 163 16.92 10.64 -17.45
C ILE A 163 16.68 10.34 -15.98
N ALA A 164 15.60 9.60 -15.69
CA ALA A 164 15.28 9.10 -14.35
C ALA A 164 15.80 7.68 -14.19
N VAL A 165 16.42 7.40 -13.05
CA VAL A 165 16.95 6.07 -12.71
C VAL A 165 16.59 5.75 -11.27
N ASN A 166 15.89 4.64 -11.06
CA ASN A 166 15.64 4.11 -9.72
C ASN A 166 16.77 3.14 -9.35
N CYS A 167 17.65 3.54 -8.45
CA CYS A 167 18.80 2.76 -8.03
C CYS A 167 18.42 1.45 -7.33
N ALA A 168 17.27 1.41 -6.63
CA ALA A 168 16.78 0.22 -5.94
C ALA A 168 16.23 -0.86 -6.88
N SER A 169 15.99 -0.54 -8.16
CA SER A 169 15.41 -1.48 -9.12
C SER A 169 16.40 -2.44 -9.77
N PHE A 170 17.70 -2.23 -9.55
CA PHE A 170 18.77 -3.03 -10.15
C PHE A 170 19.45 -3.92 -9.10
N ASN A 171 19.95 -5.06 -9.54
CA ASN A 171 20.94 -5.79 -8.75
C ASN A 171 22.31 -5.07 -8.83
N GLU A 172 23.21 -5.43 -7.91
CA GLU A 172 24.51 -4.75 -7.75
C GLU A 172 25.36 -4.71 -9.03
N ASN A 173 25.30 -5.75 -9.87
CA ASN A 173 26.07 -5.81 -11.12
C ASN A 173 25.40 -5.06 -12.29
N LEU A 174 24.07 -4.99 -12.32
CA LEU A 174 23.31 -4.38 -13.41
C LEU A 174 23.32 -2.85 -13.32
N ILE A 175 23.33 -2.27 -12.11
CA ILE A 175 23.28 -0.82 -11.94
C ILE A 175 24.46 -0.11 -12.63
N GLU A 176 25.66 -0.69 -12.54
CA GLU A 176 26.84 -0.13 -13.19
C GLU A 176 26.71 -0.17 -14.72
N SER A 177 26.31 -1.32 -15.26
CA SER A 177 26.14 -1.51 -16.71
C SER A 177 25.03 -0.63 -17.29
N GLU A 178 23.99 -0.32 -16.51
CA GLU A 178 22.91 0.56 -16.93
C GLU A 178 23.34 2.03 -16.87
N LEU A 179 23.99 2.47 -15.80
CA LEU A 179 24.38 3.87 -15.63
C LEU A 179 25.59 4.27 -16.48
N PHE A 180 26.62 3.43 -16.54
CA PHE A 180 27.87 3.72 -17.26
C PHE A 180 27.93 3.05 -18.64
N GLY A 181 27.01 2.15 -18.96
CA GLY A 181 27.07 1.41 -20.22
C GLY A 181 28.12 0.32 -20.20
N TYR A 182 28.21 -0.45 -21.28
CA TYR A 182 29.18 -1.54 -21.40
C TYR A 182 29.64 -1.73 -22.84
N GLU A 183 30.88 -2.19 -22.98
CA GLU A 183 31.43 -2.61 -24.28
C GLU A 183 31.11 -4.07 -24.59
N LYS A 184 31.16 -4.42 -25.88
CA LYS A 184 31.04 -5.81 -26.32
C LYS A 184 32.09 -6.68 -25.62
N GLY A 185 31.66 -7.78 -25.01
CA GLY A 185 32.53 -8.70 -24.28
C GLY A 185 32.84 -8.32 -22.83
N ALA A 186 32.23 -7.26 -22.29
CA ALA A 186 32.46 -6.84 -20.90
C ALA A 186 32.02 -7.89 -19.85
N PHE A 187 31.02 -8.72 -20.17
CA PHE A 187 30.54 -9.83 -19.36
C PHE A 187 29.83 -10.88 -20.24
N THR A 188 29.56 -12.06 -19.68
CA THR A 188 28.82 -13.12 -20.38
C THR A 188 27.43 -12.63 -20.79
N GLY A 189 27.18 -12.49 -22.09
CA GLY A 189 25.93 -11.93 -22.65
C GLY A 189 26.05 -10.52 -23.21
N ALA A 190 27.20 -9.85 -23.05
CA ALA A 190 27.48 -8.54 -23.67
C ALA A 190 27.79 -8.69 -25.18
N ILE A 191 26.75 -8.98 -25.98
CA ILE A 191 26.88 -9.24 -27.43
C ILE A 191 27.14 -7.96 -28.22
N GLN A 192 26.66 -6.82 -27.73
CA GLN A 192 26.77 -5.50 -28.37
C GLN A 192 27.23 -4.47 -27.33
N THR A 193 27.76 -3.34 -27.81
CA THR A 193 28.04 -2.18 -26.97
C THR A 193 26.74 -1.42 -26.69
N LYS A 194 26.53 -1.01 -25.43
CA LYS A 194 25.33 -0.26 -25.00
C LYS A 194 25.73 1.03 -24.27
N PRO A 195 25.23 2.20 -24.67
CA PRO A 195 25.50 3.45 -23.96
C PRO A 195 24.84 3.48 -22.59
N GLY A 196 25.51 4.11 -21.62
CA GLY A 196 25.01 4.29 -20.27
C GLY A 196 24.03 5.45 -20.11
N ARG A 197 23.29 5.50 -18.99
CA ARG A 197 22.41 6.63 -18.67
C ARG A 197 23.15 7.96 -18.54
N PHE A 198 24.42 7.97 -18.11
CA PHE A 198 25.23 9.19 -18.10
C PHE A 198 25.44 9.76 -19.50
N GLU A 199 25.68 8.91 -20.51
CA GLU A 199 25.80 9.33 -21.91
C GLU A 199 24.47 9.86 -22.45
N LEU A 200 23.38 9.15 -22.15
CA LEU A 200 22.04 9.57 -22.57
C LEU A 200 21.56 10.87 -21.90
N ALA A 201 22.12 11.20 -20.74
CA ALA A 201 21.81 12.41 -19.99
C ALA A 201 22.75 13.59 -20.32
N ASP A 202 23.70 13.42 -21.25
CA ASP A 202 24.70 14.44 -21.54
C ASP A 202 24.07 15.79 -21.95
N GLY A 203 24.62 16.87 -21.40
CA GLY A 203 24.08 18.23 -21.49
C GLY A 203 22.78 18.46 -20.69
N GLY A 204 22.26 17.46 -19.98
CA GLY A 204 20.94 17.46 -19.37
C GLY A 204 20.86 17.17 -17.88
N THR A 205 19.74 16.56 -17.53
CA THR A 205 19.20 16.04 -16.26
C THR A 205 19.51 14.57 -15.91
N LEU A 206 20.27 14.20 -14.89
CA LEU A 206 20.22 12.83 -14.36
C LEU A 206 19.62 12.82 -12.95
N PHE A 207 18.47 12.17 -12.83
CA PHE A 207 17.77 11.96 -11.57
C PHE A 207 18.02 10.55 -11.05
N LEU A 208 18.60 10.45 -9.86
CA LEU A 208 18.90 9.20 -9.17
C LEU A 208 17.96 9.02 -7.97
N ASP A 209 16.92 8.21 -8.13
CA ASP A 209 15.99 7.87 -7.05
C ASP A 209 16.53 6.72 -6.20
N GLU A 210 16.18 6.76 -4.92
CA GLU A 210 16.63 5.82 -3.88
C GLU A 210 18.16 5.66 -3.82
N ILE A 211 18.90 6.79 -3.80
CA ILE A 211 20.37 6.79 -3.77
C ILE A 211 20.94 6.07 -2.53
N GLY A 212 20.19 5.99 -1.43
CA GLY A 212 20.59 5.27 -0.22
C GLY A 212 20.70 3.76 -0.40
N GLU A 213 20.04 3.18 -1.41
CA GLU A 213 20.06 1.74 -1.71
C GLU A 213 21.24 1.35 -2.62
N THR A 214 22.17 2.27 -2.87
CA THR A 214 23.28 2.02 -3.80
C THR A 214 24.41 1.18 -3.19
N PRO A 215 24.95 0.18 -3.90
CA PRO A 215 26.08 -0.60 -3.42
C PRO A 215 27.38 0.22 -3.29
N PRO A 216 28.28 -0.11 -2.34
CA PRO A 216 29.53 0.66 -2.14
C PRO A 216 30.43 0.76 -3.37
N ALA A 217 30.52 -0.29 -4.19
CA ALA A 217 31.32 -0.28 -5.42
C ALA A 217 30.82 0.78 -6.42
N PHE A 218 29.49 0.84 -6.59
CA PHE A 218 28.85 1.85 -7.42
C PHE A 218 29.08 3.27 -6.89
N GLN A 219 29.02 3.47 -5.57
CA GLN A 219 29.25 4.78 -4.94
C GLN A 219 30.64 5.36 -5.28
N VAL A 220 31.68 4.52 -5.35
CA VAL A 220 33.04 4.94 -5.73
C VAL A 220 33.08 5.43 -7.17
N ARG A 221 32.47 4.67 -8.10
CA ARG A 221 32.42 5.06 -9.52
C ARG A 221 31.60 6.34 -9.71
N LEU A 222 30.43 6.42 -9.08
CA LEU A 222 29.60 7.61 -9.12
C LEU A 222 30.36 8.85 -8.66
N LEU A 223 31.07 8.77 -7.53
CA LEU A 223 31.87 9.89 -7.03
C LEU A 223 32.89 10.39 -8.05
N ARG A 224 33.61 9.48 -8.74
CA ARG A 224 34.59 9.85 -9.78
C ARG A 224 33.94 10.63 -10.92
N VAL A 225 32.80 10.15 -11.42
CA VAL A 225 32.07 10.86 -12.50
C VAL A 225 31.59 12.23 -12.05
N LEU A 226 31.12 12.35 -10.81
CA LEU A 226 30.67 13.62 -10.25
C LEU A 226 31.79 14.64 -10.06
N GLN A 227 33.02 14.18 -9.82
CA GLN A 227 34.19 15.04 -9.62
C GLN A 227 34.84 15.45 -10.94
N GLU A 228 35.04 14.49 -11.84
CA GLU A 228 35.85 14.67 -13.06
C GLU A 228 35.00 14.97 -14.30
N GLY A 229 33.70 14.62 -14.29
CA GLY A 229 32.85 14.65 -15.49
C GLY A 229 33.27 13.63 -16.55
N LEU A 230 34.05 12.61 -16.14
CA LEU A 230 34.63 11.58 -16.98
C LEU A 230 34.31 10.20 -16.40
N PHE A 231 34.09 9.22 -17.26
CA PHE A 231 33.96 7.82 -16.86
C PHE A 231 34.28 6.87 -18.02
N GLU A 232 34.39 5.59 -17.71
CA GLU A 232 34.59 4.53 -18.70
C GLU A 232 33.39 3.59 -18.67
N ARG A 233 33.00 3.07 -19.84
CA ARG A 233 32.04 1.96 -19.91
C ARG A 233 32.60 0.73 -19.21
N VAL A 234 31.72 -0.13 -18.71
CA VAL A 234 32.14 -1.42 -18.15
C VAL A 234 32.85 -2.23 -19.24
N GLY A 235 34.08 -2.68 -18.96
CA GLY A 235 34.94 -3.39 -19.91
C GLY A 235 35.61 -2.51 -20.97
N GLY A 236 35.37 -1.19 -20.97
CA GLY A 236 36.02 -0.22 -21.83
C GLY A 236 37.24 0.43 -21.16
N VAL A 237 38.10 1.04 -21.98
CA VAL A 237 39.27 1.83 -21.53
C VAL A 237 39.27 3.26 -22.08
N SER A 238 38.27 3.60 -22.89
CA SER A 238 38.14 4.94 -23.46
C SER A 238 37.37 5.83 -22.48
N PRO A 239 37.95 6.94 -22.01
CA PRO A 239 37.24 7.88 -21.17
C PRO A 239 36.17 8.61 -21.99
N ILE A 240 34.99 8.80 -21.38
CA ILE A 240 33.82 9.48 -21.93
C ILE A 240 33.54 10.70 -21.06
N ARG A 241 33.54 11.88 -21.68
CA ARG A 241 33.25 13.14 -21.00
C ARG A 241 31.78 13.48 -21.12
N VAL A 242 31.15 13.86 -20.01
CA VAL A 242 29.75 14.27 -19.96
C VAL A 242 29.57 15.51 -19.08
N SER A 243 28.58 16.34 -19.40
CA SER A 243 28.14 17.47 -18.58
C SER A 243 26.71 17.23 -18.11
N VAL A 244 26.54 16.64 -16.94
CA VAL A 244 25.23 16.23 -16.41
C VAL A 244 24.96 16.94 -15.09
N ARG A 245 23.79 17.58 -14.99
CA ARG A 245 23.28 18.07 -13.70
C ARG A 245 22.68 16.89 -12.94
N ILE A 246 22.91 16.85 -11.64
CA ILE A 246 22.53 15.71 -10.80
C ILE A 246 21.47 16.14 -9.79
N ILE A 247 20.36 15.40 -9.79
CA ILE A 247 19.33 15.49 -8.76
C ILE A 247 19.23 14.09 -8.14
N THR A 248 19.24 13.99 -6.82
CA THR A 248 19.09 12.72 -6.12
C THR A 248 17.86 12.72 -5.23
N ALA A 249 17.34 11.54 -4.95
CA ALA A 249 16.25 11.36 -4.01
C ALA A 249 16.49 10.14 -3.11
N THR A 250 15.99 10.22 -1.88
CA THR A 250 15.98 9.07 -0.96
C THR A 250 14.94 9.27 0.14
N HIS A 251 14.39 8.16 0.63
CA HIS A 251 13.61 8.13 1.87
C HIS A 251 14.45 7.77 3.11
N GLN A 252 15.67 7.28 2.92
CA GLN A 252 16.56 6.85 3.99
C GLN A 252 17.34 8.00 4.63
N HIS A 253 17.71 7.84 5.89
CA HIS A 253 18.56 8.80 6.61
C HIS A 253 20.05 8.52 6.33
N LEU A 254 20.60 9.17 5.30
CA LEU A 254 21.98 8.96 4.85
C LEU A 254 23.05 9.14 5.95
N PRO A 255 22.95 10.09 6.90
CA PRO A 255 23.92 10.19 8.00
C PRO A 255 24.01 8.92 8.84
N THR A 256 22.89 8.18 9.00
CA THR A 256 22.91 6.88 9.68
C THR A 256 23.65 5.84 8.85
N LEU A 257 23.44 5.78 7.53
CA LEU A 257 24.18 4.86 6.65
C LEU A 257 25.68 5.15 6.61
N ILE A 258 26.06 6.43 6.71
CA ILE A 258 27.47 6.83 6.83
C ILE A 258 28.07 6.27 8.13
N SER A 259 27.37 6.42 9.26
CA SER A 259 27.83 5.84 10.53
C SER A 259 27.95 4.31 10.49
N GLN A 260 27.13 3.66 9.67
CA GLN A 260 27.15 2.21 9.43
C GLN A 260 28.17 1.77 8.37
N LYS A 261 28.91 2.72 7.75
CA LYS A 261 29.85 2.48 6.64
C LYS A 261 29.21 1.82 5.40
N THR A 262 27.90 1.95 5.25
CA THR A 262 27.15 1.47 4.06
C THR A 262 26.95 2.56 3.01
N PHE A 263 27.15 3.82 3.39
CA PHE A 263 27.17 4.96 2.48
C PHE A 263 28.43 5.80 2.69
N ARG A 264 29.06 6.25 1.60
CA ARG A 264 30.29 7.04 1.69
C ARG A 264 30.01 8.50 2.00
N GLU A 265 30.77 9.03 2.96
CA GLU A 265 30.69 10.41 3.40
C GLU A 265 31.08 11.42 2.32
N ASP A 266 32.13 11.14 1.54
CA ASP A 266 32.60 11.98 0.44
C ASP A 266 31.54 12.14 -0.68
N LEU A 267 30.86 11.04 -1.03
CA LEU A 267 29.75 11.04 -1.96
C LEU A 267 28.56 11.84 -1.42
N TYR A 268 28.23 11.67 -0.14
CA TYR A 268 27.15 12.44 0.49
C TYR A 268 27.39 13.94 0.35
N PHE A 269 28.57 14.44 0.67
CA PHE A 269 28.88 15.87 0.54
C PHE A 269 28.87 16.36 -0.90
N ARG A 270 29.25 15.53 -1.88
CA ARG A 270 29.18 15.90 -3.31
C ARG A 270 27.75 15.99 -3.82
N LEU A 271 26.88 15.09 -3.36
CA LEU A 271 25.46 15.05 -3.74
C LEU A 271 24.61 16.07 -3.01
N ASN A 272 24.94 16.37 -1.75
CA ASN A 272 24.17 17.27 -0.89
C ASN A 272 24.57 18.74 -1.09
N GLY A 273 24.43 19.25 -2.31
CA GLY A 273 24.65 20.68 -2.60
C GLY A 273 23.55 21.53 -1.98
N LEU A 274 22.29 21.21 -2.27
CA LEU A 274 21.14 21.74 -1.57
C LEU A 274 20.11 20.66 -1.27
N GLN A 275 19.59 20.67 -0.04
CA GLN A 275 18.58 19.75 0.42
C GLN A 275 17.16 20.34 0.34
N LEU A 276 16.24 19.57 -0.25
CA LEU A 276 14.81 19.85 -0.33
C LEU A 276 14.02 18.70 0.31
N THR A 277 13.37 18.94 1.45
CA THR A 277 12.62 17.91 2.18
C THR A 277 11.12 18.04 1.89
N ILE A 278 10.53 17.01 1.27
CA ILE A 278 9.10 16.93 0.99
C ILE A 278 8.37 16.44 2.24
N PRO A 279 7.46 17.24 2.83
CA PRO A 279 6.65 16.78 3.97
C PRO A 279 5.67 15.70 3.51
N PRO A 280 5.40 14.69 4.36
CA PRO A 280 4.46 13.61 4.09
C PRO A 280 3.02 14.13 3.95
N LEU A 281 2.16 13.37 3.26
CA LEU A 281 0.81 13.77 2.90
C LEU A 281 -0.06 14.16 4.11
N ARG A 282 0.17 13.50 5.25
CA ARG A 282 -0.50 13.81 6.53
C ARG A 282 -0.24 15.22 7.07
N GLU A 283 0.87 15.86 6.67
CA GLU A 283 1.24 17.24 7.05
C GLU A 283 0.80 18.29 6.02
N ARG A 284 0.21 17.86 4.90
CA ARG A 284 -0.27 18.70 3.78
C ARG A 284 -1.71 18.34 3.42
N LYS A 285 -2.58 18.28 4.44
CA LYS A 285 -3.96 17.82 4.28
C LYS A 285 -4.76 18.60 3.23
N SER A 286 -4.46 19.89 3.04
CA SER A 286 -5.13 20.71 2.00
C SER A 286 -4.80 20.25 0.57
N ASP A 287 -3.68 19.56 0.34
CA ASP A 287 -3.34 18.99 -0.97
C ASP A 287 -4.23 17.78 -1.32
N ILE A 288 -4.77 17.05 -0.33
CA ILE A 288 -5.48 15.77 -0.54
C ILE A 288 -6.70 15.95 -1.46
N GLY A 289 -7.53 16.95 -1.19
CA GLY A 289 -8.72 17.22 -1.99
C GLY A 289 -8.36 17.60 -3.42
N LEU A 290 -7.33 18.42 -3.60
CA LEU A 290 -6.87 18.86 -4.91
C LEU A 290 -6.29 17.68 -5.72
N ILE A 291 -5.45 16.85 -5.10
CA ILE A 291 -4.88 15.65 -5.73
C ILE A 291 -5.99 14.68 -6.14
N PHE A 292 -6.93 14.39 -5.24
CA PHE A 292 -8.06 13.50 -5.49
C PHE A 292 -8.93 14.01 -6.65
N ASN A 293 -9.32 15.29 -6.62
CA ASN A 293 -10.15 15.89 -7.65
C ASN A 293 -9.49 15.86 -9.03
N ASN A 294 -8.20 16.22 -9.11
CA ASN A 294 -7.47 16.17 -10.37
C ASN A 294 -7.31 14.73 -10.89
N ARG A 295 -7.07 13.76 -10.00
CA ARG A 295 -7.03 12.35 -10.40
C ARG A 295 -8.36 11.91 -10.97
N LEU A 296 -9.47 12.22 -10.31
CA LEU A 296 -10.82 11.86 -10.74
C LEU A 296 -11.19 12.50 -12.08
N ALA A 297 -10.89 13.79 -12.25
CA ALA A 297 -11.14 14.50 -13.50
C ALA A 297 -10.38 13.89 -14.70
N LEU A 298 -9.19 13.32 -14.47
CA LEU A 298 -8.39 12.67 -15.51
C LEU A 298 -8.84 11.24 -15.84
N THR A 299 -9.37 10.49 -14.87
CA THR A 299 -9.66 9.05 -15.04
C THR A 299 -11.14 8.73 -15.20
N SER A 300 -12.02 9.55 -14.63
CA SER A 300 -13.46 9.30 -14.56
C SER A 300 -14.24 10.61 -14.35
N PRO A 301 -14.19 11.56 -15.32
CA PRO A 301 -14.76 12.91 -15.16
C PRO A 301 -16.28 12.93 -14.90
N GLU A 302 -16.99 11.86 -15.27
CA GLU A 302 -18.41 11.68 -15.03
C GLU A 302 -18.75 11.24 -13.60
N THR A 303 -17.75 10.74 -12.85
CA THR A 303 -17.95 10.23 -11.50
C THR A 303 -18.09 11.38 -10.50
N ARG A 304 -19.16 11.32 -9.70
CA ARG A 304 -19.47 12.33 -8.68
C ARG A 304 -18.98 11.93 -7.30
N PHE A 305 -18.83 12.90 -6.42
CA PHE A 305 -18.57 12.70 -5.00
C PHE A 305 -19.16 13.87 -4.21
N SER A 306 -19.41 13.65 -2.91
CA SER A 306 -19.84 14.74 -2.02
C SER A 306 -18.63 15.44 -1.38
N PRO A 307 -18.77 16.70 -0.96
CA PRO A 307 -17.73 17.38 -0.17
C PRO A 307 -17.32 16.61 1.09
N ALA A 308 -18.28 15.94 1.74
CA ALA A 308 -18.03 15.11 2.91
C ALA A 308 -17.05 13.94 2.64
N LEU A 309 -16.95 13.45 1.39
CA LEU A 309 -15.92 12.46 1.03
C LEU A 309 -14.52 13.07 1.11
N VAL A 310 -14.33 14.31 0.68
CA VAL A 310 -13.02 14.98 0.77
C VAL A 310 -12.62 15.15 2.22
N ASP A 311 -13.55 15.56 3.09
CA ASP A 311 -13.31 15.66 4.53
C ASP A 311 -12.91 14.30 5.14
N TYR A 312 -13.57 13.22 4.71
CA TYR A 312 -13.20 11.86 5.12
C TYR A 312 -11.78 11.51 4.67
N LEU A 313 -11.42 11.78 3.41
CA LEU A 313 -10.07 11.50 2.88
C LEU A 313 -8.99 12.32 3.59
N GLN A 314 -9.28 13.55 3.99
CA GLN A 314 -8.34 14.40 4.75
C GLN A 314 -8.04 13.89 6.17
N GLN A 315 -8.94 13.08 6.74
CA GLN A 315 -8.77 12.48 8.06
C GLN A 315 -7.94 11.19 8.03
N GLN A 316 -7.72 10.61 6.84
CA GLN A 316 -6.95 9.37 6.69
C GLN A 316 -5.43 9.60 6.82
N PRO A 317 -4.67 8.60 7.31
CA PRO A 317 -3.23 8.76 7.60
C PRO A 317 -2.32 8.74 6.37
N TRP A 318 -2.74 8.08 5.28
CA TRP A 318 -1.97 7.94 4.03
C TRP A 318 -0.48 7.57 4.21
N PRO A 319 -0.13 6.42 4.85
CA PRO A 319 1.26 6.00 5.02
C PRO A 319 2.03 5.82 3.69
N GLY A 320 1.35 5.49 2.59
CA GLY A 320 1.94 5.44 1.25
C GLY A 320 1.84 6.76 0.48
N ASN A 321 1.50 7.85 1.18
CA ASN A 321 1.43 9.22 0.67
C ASN A 321 0.58 9.34 -0.61
N ILE A 322 1.00 10.17 -1.56
CA ILE A 322 0.28 10.46 -2.80
C ILE A 322 0.09 9.18 -3.62
N ARG A 323 1.10 8.28 -3.66
CA ARG A 323 0.98 7.00 -4.37
C ARG A 323 -0.19 6.16 -3.86
N GLN A 324 -0.38 6.08 -2.55
CA GLN A 324 -1.51 5.38 -1.97
C GLN A 324 -2.84 6.07 -2.28
N LEU A 325 -2.91 7.41 -2.16
CA LEU A 325 -4.12 8.16 -2.47
C LEU A 325 -4.58 7.95 -3.92
N LEU A 326 -3.66 8.00 -4.89
CA LEU A 326 -3.98 7.78 -6.30
C LEU A 326 -4.46 6.35 -6.55
N ALA A 327 -3.77 5.35 -5.99
CA ALA A 327 -4.17 3.95 -6.14
C ALA A 327 -5.53 3.65 -5.47
N ALA A 328 -5.79 4.25 -4.31
CA ALA A 328 -7.07 4.14 -3.61
C ALA A 328 -8.20 4.81 -4.41
N THR A 329 -7.91 5.96 -5.04
CA THR A 329 -8.86 6.66 -5.93
C THR A 329 -9.22 5.80 -7.14
N ASP A 330 -8.22 5.22 -7.83
CA ASP A 330 -8.46 4.35 -8.99
C ASP A 330 -9.28 3.11 -8.61
N ARG A 331 -8.98 2.52 -7.44
CA ARG A 331 -9.73 1.39 -6.89
C ARG A 331 -11.17 1.77 -6.55
N ALA A 332 -11.39 2.93 -5.93
CA ALA A 332 -12.71 3.41 -5.58
C ALA A 332 -13.57 3.62 -6.84
N ILE A 333 -12.99 4.17 -7.91
CA ILE A 333 -13.65 4.31 -9.23
C ILE A 333 -14.06 2.93 -9.77
N LEU A 334 -13.14 1.96 -9.74
CA LEU A 334 -13.45 0.60 -10.18
C LEU A 334 -14.56 -0.06 -9.35
N ASN A 335 -14.52 0.08 -8.03
CA ASN A 335 -15.53 -0.44 -7.11
C ASN A 335 -16.91 0.16 -7.38
N ALA A 336 -16.98 1.49 -7.57
CA ALA A 336 -18.22 2.15 -7.94
C ALA A 336 -18.77 1.61 -9.27
N ARG A 337 -17.91 1.42 -10.29
CA ARG A 337 -18.31 0.84 -11.58
C ARG A 337 -18.82 -0.60 -11.45
N ILE A 338 -18.16 -1.45 -10.67
CA ILE A 338 -18.59 -2.83 -10.40
C ILE A 338 -19.99 -2.84 -9.75
N MET A 339 -20.25 -1.88 -8.86
CA MET A 339 -21.54 -1.70 -8.20
C MET A 339 -22.56 -0.93 -9.05
N ASN A 340 -22.27 -0.64 -10.33
CA ASN A 340 -23.08 0.16 -11.24
C ASN A 340 -23.47 1.54 -10.68
N ARG A 341 -22.55 2.18 -9.94
CA ARG A 341 -22.68 3.55 -9.40
C ARG A 341 -21.83 4.54 -10.18
N THR A 342 -22.34 5.76 -10.30
CA THR A 342 -21.65 6.91 -10.90
C THR A 342 -21.13 7.89 -9.84
N PHE A 343 -21.09 7.47 -8.57
CA PHE A 343 -20.61 8.28 -7.46
C PHE A 343 -19.78 7.47 -6.47
N LEU A 344 -18.84 8.13 -5.79
CA LEU A 344 -17.93 7.52 -4.81
C LEU A 344 -18.42 7.71 -3.38
N LEU A 345 -18.35 6.65 -2.58
CA LEU A 345 -18.63 6.63 -1.14
C LEU A 345 -17.33 6.37 -0.34
N PRO A 346 -17.27 6.73 0.95
CA PRO A 346 -16.15 6.37 1.82
C PRO A 346 -15.81 4.87 1.81
N ASP A 347 -16.84 4.00 1.83
CA ASP A 347 -16.72 2.54 1.79
C ASP A 347 -15.95 2.04 0.55
N ASP A 348 -15.94 2.81 -0.55
CA ASP A 348 -15.19 2.47 -1.77
C ASP A 348 -13.67 2.56 -1.56
N PHE A 349 -13.24 3.34 -0.57
CA PHE A 349 -11.84 3.52 -0.17
C PHE A 349 -11.43 2.60 0.97
N GLU A 350 -12.35 2.07 1.78
CA GLU A 350 -12.00 1.19 2.92
C GLU A 350 -11.27 -0.07 2.47
N LEU A 351 -11.61 -0.61 1.29
CA LEU A 351 -10.91 -1.73 0.65
C LEU A 351 -9.45 -1.43 0.24
N GLY A 352 -9.00 -0.18 0.31
CA GLY A 352 -7.62 0.25 -0.02
C GLY A 352 -6.94 1.17 0.99
N LEU A 353 -7.68 1.70 1.96
CA LEU A 353 -7.20 2.44 3.12
C LEU A 353 -6.72 1.54 4.25
N THR A 354 -7.09 0.26 4.24
CA THR A 354 -6.36 -0.81 4.94
C THR A 354 -4.99 -1.04 4.32
N GLY A 355 -4.25 0.03 4.01
CA GLY A 355 -2.82 0.05 3.73
C GLY A 355 -2.00 -0.21 4.99
N GLN A 356 -2.47 -1.13 5.84
CA GLN A 356 -1.55 -2.11 6.37
C GLN A 356 -1.26 -3.01 5.18
N THR A 357 -0.01 -3.07 4.72
CA THR A 357 0.48 -4.35 4.18
C THR A 357 -0.11 -5.40 5.11
N PRO A 358 -0.94 -6.37 4.65
CA PRO A 358 -1.51 -7.34 5.58
C PRO A 358 -0.34 -7.80 6.41
N SER A 359 -0.47 -7.66 7.74
CA SER A 359 0.63 -8.03 8.62
C SER A 359 1.10 -9.41 8.19
N THR A 360 2.39 -9.72 8.34
CA THR A 360 2.91 -11.04 7.93
C THR A 360 2.00 -12.18 8.45
N ASP A 361 1.36 -11.94 9.60
CA ASP A 361 0.30 -12.71 10.26
C ASP A 361 -0.98 -12.85 9.41
N GLN A 362 -1.62 -11.75 8.98
CA GLN A 362 -2.82 -11.77 8.12
C GLN A 362 -2.54 -12.40 6.75
N MET A 363 -1.34 -12.18 6.21
CA MET A 363 -0.92 -12.82 4.96
C MET A 363 -0.73 -14.33 5.15
N ALA A 364 -0.12 -14.74 6.27
CA ALA A 364 0.04 -16.15 6.61
C ALA A 364 -1.31 -16.88 6.74
N ASP A 365 -2.28 -16.25 7.40
CA ASP A 365 -3.63 -16.80 7.53
C ASP A 365 -4.35 -16.89 6.17
N SER A 366 -4.22 -15.85 5.33
CA SER A 366 -4.81 -15.82 3.98
C SER A 366 -4.23 -16.91 3.07
N VAL A 367 -2.91 -17.15 3.15
CA VAL A 367 -2.26 -18.23 2.41
C VAL A 367 -2.75 -19.60 2.87
N LEU A 368 -2.86 -19.82 4.18
CA LEU A 368 -3.35 -21.10 4.71
C LEU A 368 -4.83 -21.33 4.36
N ALA A 369 -5.66 -20.28 4.40
CA ALA A 369 -7.05 -20.34 3.97
C ALA A 369 -7.17 -20.71 2.49
N ALA A 370 -6.39 -20.08 1.60
CA ALA A 370 -6.41 -20.38 0.17
C ALA A 370 -5.99 -21.83 -0.15
N LEU A 371 -5.03 -22.39 0.62
CA LEU A 371 -4.63 -23.80 0.48
C LEU A 371 -5.71 -24.77 0.98
N ARG A 372 -6.44 -24.40 2.04
CA ARG A 372 -7.59 -25.16 2.57
C ARG A 372 -8.78 -25.12 1.61
N ASP A 373 -9.08 -23.97 1.02
CA ASP A 373 -10.18 -23.82 0.05
C ASP A 373 -10.00 -24.75 -1.16
N ASP A 374 -8.76 -24.89 -1.64
CA ASP A 374 -8.43 -25.84 -2.72
C ASP A 374 -8.09 -27.26 -2.20
N ARG A 375 -8.39 -27.56 -0.92
CA ARG A 375 -8.24 -28.87 -0.27
C ARG A 375 -6.87 -29.52 -0.48
N PHE A 376 -5.81 -28.72 -0.53
CA PHE A 376 -4.44 -29.16 -0.78
C PHE A 376 -4.25 -30.03 -2.04
N ARG A 377 -5.03 -29.80 -3.10
CA ARG A 377 -4.86 -30.47 -4.40
C ARG A 377 -3.45 -30.32 -4.97
N HIS A 378 -3.08 -31.14 -5.94
CA HIS A 378 -1.75 -31.09 -6.58
C HIS A 378 -1.34 -29.69 -7.09
N ARG A 379 -2.30 -28.85 -7.51
CA ARG A 379 -2.06 -27.49 -8.02
C ARG A 379 -2.40 -26.37 -7.02
N SER A 380 -2.73 -26.70 -5.77
CA SER A 380 -3.20 -25.74 -4.74
C SER A 380 -2.24 -24.58 -4.50
N PHE A 381 -0.94 -24.79 -4.56
CA PHE A 381 0.05 -23.71 -4.38
C PHE A 381 0.04 -22.71 -5.55
N THR A 382 -0.21 -23.19 -6.77
CA THR A 382 -0.35 -22.34 -7.96
C THR A 382 -1.70 -21.63 -7.96
N ALA A 383 -2.76 -22.31 -7.52
CA ALA A 383 -4.08 -21.72 -7.35
C ALA A 383 -4.07 -20.61 -6.28
N ALA A 384 -3.49 -20.88 -5.11
CA ALA A 384 -3.31 -19.91 -4.03
C ALA A 384 -2.47 -18.70 -4.49
N ALA A 385 -1.35 -18.94 -5.18
CA ALA A 385 -0.52 -17.89 -5.76
C ALA A 385 -1.30 -16.97 -6.71
N THR A 386 -2.13 -17.56 -7.58
CA THR A 386 -2.97 -16.82 -8.53
C THR A 386 -4.06 -16.03 -7.80
N SER A 387 -4.75 -16.65 -6.83
CA SER A 387 -5.86 -16.03 -6.09
C SER A 387 -5.41 -14.84 -5.22
N LEU A 388 -4.21 -14.92 -4.64
CA LEU A 388 -3.65 -13.89 -3.76
C LEU A 388 -2.73 -12.92 -4.51
N ASN A 389 -2.56 -13.11 -5.82
CA ASN A 389 -1.62 -12.35 -6.65
C ASN A 389 -0.18 -12.34 -6.07
N LEU A 390 0.29 -13.51 -5.62
CA LEU A 390 1.62 -13.71 -5.04
C LEU A 390 2.46 -14.65 -5.90
N HIS A 391 3.78 -14.57 -5.77
CA HIS A 391 4.66 -15.55 -6.40
C HIS A 391 4.52 -16.91 -5.70
N ARG A 392 4.57 -18.01 -6.46
CA ARG A 392 4.45 -19.39 -5.90
C ARG A 392 5.50 -19.69 -4.82
N VAL A 393 6.68 -19.10 -4.95
CA VAL A 393 7.76 -19.22 -3.95
C VAL A 393 7.32 -18.63 -2.61
N THR A 394 6.65 -17.48 -2.63
CA THR A 394 6.09 -16.83 -1.43
C THR A 394 5.07 -17.73 -0.73
N ILE A 395 4.14 -18.35 -1.47
CA ILE A 395 3.20 -19.34 -0.93
C ILE A 395 3.93 -20.52 -0.27
N THR A 396 5.02 -20.97 -0.89
CA THR A 396 5.85 -22.05 -0.36
C THR A 396 6.52 -21.66 0.95
N ASP A 397 7.03 -20.44 1.06
CA ASP A 397 7.71 -19.96 2.26
C ASP A 397 6.73 -19.73 3.43
N TYR A 398 5.51 -19.24 3.16
CA TYR A 398 4.44 -19.17 4.16
C TYR A 398 3.99 -20.56 4.62
N PHE A 399 3.86 -21.53 3.69
CA PHE A 399 3.52 -22.90 4.05
C PHE A 399 4.59 -23.56 4.93
N ARG A 400 5.88 -23.37 4.60
CA ARG A 400 7.00 -23.81 5.45
C ARG A 400 6.94 -23.19 6.85
N GLY A 401 6.59 -21.92 6.95
CA GLY A 401 6.39 -21.25 8.23
C GLY A 401 5.29 -21.89 9.08
N TRP A 402 4.15 -22.25 8.48
CA TRP A 402 3.11 -22.97 9.17
C TRP A 402 3.53 -24.38 9.62
N VAL A 403 4.33 -25.08 8.80
CA VAL A 403 4.95 -26.35 9.21
C VAL A 403 5.83 -26.16 10.43
N ILE A 404 6.70 -25.13 10.47
CA ILE A 404 7.54 -24.82 11.64
C ILE A 404 6.68 -24.58 12.88
N ARG A 405 5.70 -23.68 12.80
CA ARG A 405 4.83 -23.35 13.93
C ARG A 405 4.13 -24.56 14.53
N TYR A 406 3.50 -25.40 13.68
CA TYR A 406 2.82 -26.58 14.18
C TYR A 406 3.79 -27.66 14.68
N THR A 407 4.99 -27.74 14.11
CA THR A 407 6.06 -28.62 14.62
C THR A 407 6.51 -28.20 16.02
N CYS A 408 6.55 -26.89 16.33
CA CYS A 408 6.82 -26.39 17.68
C CYS A 408 5.76 -26.83 18.70
N GLN A 409 4.51 -27.01 18.27
CA GLN A 409 3.42 -27.49 19.11
C GLN A 409 3.48 -29.01 19.27
N ASN A 410 3.68 -29.75 18.17
CA ASN A 410 3.82 -31.20 18.17
C ASN A 410 4.74 -31.64 17.00
N PRO A 411 5.86 -32.34 17.26
CA PRO A 411 6.80 -32.73 16.22
C PRO A 411 6.27 -33.82 15.28
N ASP A 412 5.22 -34.55 15.66
CA ASP A 412 4.65 -35.61 14.83
C ASP A 412 4.03 -35.06 13.53
N PHE A 413 4.59 -35.47 12.39
CA PHE A 413 4.19 -34.99 11.05
C PHE A 413 2.71 -35.27 10.74
N ARG A 414 2.12 -36.35 11.29
CA ARG A 414 0.70 -36.69 11.09
C ARG A 414 -0.19 -35.67 11.79
N THR A 415 0.15 -35.32 13.04
CA THR A 415 -0.53 -34.28 13.82
C THR A 415 -0.37 -32.91 13.16
N VAL A 416 0.83 -32.55 12.69
CA VAL A 416 1.06 -31.29 11.95
C VAL A 416 0.22 -31.21 10.67
N SER A 417 0.12 -32.32 9.93
CA SER A 417 -0.71 -32.40 8.72
C SER A 417 -2.20 -32.20 9.03
N ALA A 418 -2.69 -32.78 10.14
CA ALA A 418 -4.06 -32.58 10.59
C ALA A 418 -4.34 -31.12 11.02
N LEU A 419 -3.39 -30.47 11.70
CA LEU A 419 -3.50 -29.05 12.08
C LEU A 419 -3.49 -28.13 10.85
N LEU A 420 -2.66 -28.42 9.85
CA LEU A 420 -2.64 -27.70 8.57
C LEU A 420 -3.97 -27.85 7.83
N ALA A 421 -4.52 -29.07 7.75
CA ALA A 421 -5.82 -29.34 7.15
C ALA A 421 -6.97 -28.65 7.90
N GLY A 422 -6.89 -28.57 9.24
CA GLY A 422 -7.92 -27.99 10.08
C GLY A 422 -9.22 -28.80 10.03
N VAL A 423 -10.36 -28.13 9.84
CA VAL A 423 -11.69 -28.78 9.65
C VAL A 423 -11.86 -29.30 8.21
N THR A 424 -10.93 -29.00 7.31
CA THR A 424 -11.03 -29.36 5.89
C THR A 424 -10.43 -30.74 5.66
N GLU A 425 -11.20 -31.65 5.05
CA GLU A 425 -10.65 -32.93 4.58
C GLU A 425 -9.93 -32.71 3.23
N PRO A 426 -8.59 -32.84 3.17
CA PRO A 426 -7.85 -32.64 1.94
C PRO A 426 -8.10 -33.79 0.96
N GLU A 427 -7.89 -33.52 -0.34
CA GLU A 427 -8.10 -34.52 -1.40
C GLU A 427 -7.25 -35.79 -1.19
N SER A 428 -6.04 -35.63 -0.62
CA SER A 428 -5.17 -36.73 -0.24
C SER A 428 -4.38 -36.37 1.02
N MET A 429 -4.83 -36.87 2.16
CA MET A 429 -4.09 -36.75 3.44
C MET A 429 -2.69 -37.35 3.34
N GLU A 430 -2.53 -38.44 2.60
CA GLU A 430 -1.24 -39.11 2.40
C GLU A 430 -0.21 -38.19 1.72
N LYS A 431 -0.60 -37.49 0.64
CA LYS A 431 0.29 -36.55 -0.07
C LYS A 431 0.63 -35.32 0.76
N LEU A 432 -0.32 -34.82 1.55
CA LEU A 432 -0.05 -33.72 2.48
C LEU A 432 0.96 -34.16 3.55
N GLN A 433 0.79 -35.37 4.10
CA GLN A 433 1.72 -35.94 5.08
C GLN A 433 3.12 -36.18 4.52
N GLU A 434 3.24 -36.69 3.29
CA GLU A 434 4.52 -36.86 2.59
C GLU A 434 5.24 -35.51 2.46
N ARG A 435 4.54 -34.49 1.96
CA ARG A 435 5.10 -33.13 1.81
C ARG A 435 5.47 -32.48 3.14
N VAL A 436 4.65 -32.63 4.19
CA VAL A 436 4.97 -32.12 5.54
C VAL A 436 6.22 -32.80 6.09
N ARG A 437 6.34 -34.12 5.90
CA ARG A 437 7.52 -34.90 6.32
C ARG A 437 8.79 -34.39 5.63
N GLU A 438 8.77 -34.25 4.30
CA GLU A 438 9.90 -33.71 3.53
C GLU A 438 10.33 -32.32 4.03
N TYR A 439 9.37 -31.45 4.33
CA TYR A 439 9.69 -30.12 4.87
C TYR A 439 10.27 -30.18 6.28
N GLN A 440 9.70 -30.99 7.17
CA GLN A 440 10.23 -31.15 8.53
C GLN A 440 11.66 -31.72 8.50
N GLU A 441 11.91 -32.78 7.74
CA GLU A 441 13.25 -33.36 7.56
C GLU A 441 14.24 -32.31 7.04
N GLY A 442 13.85 -31.53 6.02
CA GLY A 442 14.68 -30.46 5.48
C GLY A 442 14.91 -29.29 6.46
N ILE A 443 13.94 -28.97 7.32
CA ILE A 443 14.09 -27.96 8.38
C ILE A 443 15.10 -28.45 9.42
N PHE A 444 14.93 -29.67 9.94
CA PHE A 444 15.81 -30.23 10.96
C PHE A 444 17.24 -30.45 10.43
N SER A 445 17.40 -30.96 9.22
CA SER A 445 18.72 -31.12 8.58
C SER A 445 19.47 -29.79 8.49
N ARG A 446 18.80 -28.70 8.07
CA ARG A 446 19.45 -27.37 7.98
C ARG A 446 19.84 -26.80 9.34
N ILE A 447 19.04 -27.07 10.37
CA ILE A 447 19.35 -26.66 11.75
C ILE A 447 20.54 -27.45 12.26
N ASP A 448 20.50 -28.78 12.16
CA ASP A 448 21.56 -29.67 12.65
C ASP A 448 22.90 -29.37 11.93
N GLU A 449 22.88 -29.10 10.61
CA GLU A 449 24.07 -28.67 9.85
C GLU A 449 24.63 -27.32 10.31
N GLY A 450 23.76 -26.33 10.54
CA GLY A 450 24.18 -24.99 10.99
C GLY A 450 24.79 -25.03 12.39
N LEU A 451 24.16 -25.78 13.31
CA LEU A 451 24.68 -26.00 14.66
C LEU A 451 26.02 -26.75 14.64
N ALA A 452 26.15 -27.78 13.78
CA ALA A 452 27.41 -28.50 13.61
C ALA A 452 28.53 -27.62 13.03
N ALA A 453 28.20 -26.63 12.21
CA ALA A 453 29.13 -25.63 11.67
C ALA A 453 29.48 -24.52 12.67
N GLY A 454 28.92 -24.54 13.89
CA GLY A 454 29.15 -23.53 14.92
C GLY A 454 28.44 -22.20 14.64
N GLU A 455 27.42 -22.18 13.77
CA GLU A 455 26.63 -20.99 13.48
C GLU A 455 25.82 -20.57 14.72
N THR A 456 25.84 -19.28 15.04
CA THR A 456 24.91 -18.70 16.02
C THR A 456 23.47 -18.75 15.49
N VAL A 457 22.47 -18.71 16.38
CA VAL A 457 21.04 -18.72 15.98
C VAL A 457 20.73 -17.61 14.96
N GLU A 458 21.32 -16.42 15.14
CA GLU A 458 21.13 -15.30 14.23
C GLU A 458 21.74 -15.56 12.83
N GLN A 459 22.91 -16.19 12.77
CA GLN A 459 23.56 -16.58 11.49
C GLN A 459 22.76 -17.67 10.77
N LEU A 460 22.23 -18.63 11.52
CA LEU A 460 21.43 -19.74 10.99
C LEU A 460 20.11 -19.22 10.38
N ILE A 461 19.43 -18.30 11.08
CA ILE A 461 18.22 -17.64 10.58
C ILE A 461 18.52 -16.81 9.32
N LYS A 462 19.52 -15.93 9.36
CA LYS A 462 19.86 -15.03 8.24
C LYS A 462 20.45 -15.74 7.03
N GLY A 463 21.13 -16.86 7.22
CA GLY A 463 21.75 -17.64 6.13
C GLY A 463 20.78 -18.67 5.55
N ARG A 464 20.33 -19.60 6.39
CA ARG A 464 19.63 -20.83 5.95
C ARG A 464 18.11 -20.67 5.87
N PHE A 465 17.54 -19.66 6.53
CA PHE A 465 16.10 -19.37 6.55
C PHE A 465 15.76 -17.93 6.11
N LYS A 466 16.60 -17.31 5.28
CA LYS A 466 16.48 -15.90 4.84
C LYS A 466 15.13 -15.48 4.22
N ASN A 467 14.38 -16.42 3.67
CA ASN A 467 13.07 -16.18 3.03
C ASN A 467 11.88 -16.49 3.94
N LEU A 468 12.12 -16.94 5.19
CA LEU A 468 11.05 -17.25 6.12
C LEU A 468 10.34 -15.95 6.53
N PRO A 469 9.01 -15.86 6.41
CA PRO A 469 8.29 -14.66 6.82
C PRO A 469 8.53 -14.36 8.30
N SER A 470 8.71 -13.07 8.62
CA SER A 470 9.09 -12.60 9.97
C SER A 470 8.16 -13.10 11.08
N PHE A 471 6.88 -13.33 10.76
CA PHE A 471 5.86 -13.91 11.63
C PHE A 471 6.23 -15.26 12.25
N PHE A 472 7.03 -16.08 11.56
CA PHE A 472 7.42 -17.42 12.00
C PHE A 472 8.81 -17.48 12.64
N LEU A 473 9.53 -16.36 12.71
CA LEU A 473 10.86 -16.31 13.34
C LEU A 473 10.84 -16.71 14.82
N PRO A 474 9.85 -16.32 15.65
CA PRO A 474 9.79 -16.78 17.04
C PRO A 474 9.61 -18.29 17.17
N ASP A 475 8.84 -18.91 16.28
CA ASP A 475 8.64 -20.36 16.24
C ASP A 475 9.95 -21.07 15.84
N LEU A 476 10.65 -20.57 14.81
CA LEU A 476 11.94 -21.10 14.39
C LEU A 476 13.00 -20.98 15.49
N GLN A 477 13.07 -19.82 16.17
CA GLN A 477 13.95 -19.61 17.32
C GLN A 477 13.69 -20.65 18.41
N THR A 478 12.41 -20.86 18.77
CA THR A 478 12.01 -21.87 19.76
C THR A 478 12.43 -23.28 19.35
N LEU A 479 12.31 -23.62 18.08
CA LEU A 479 12.69 -24.93 17.54
C LEU A 479 14.21 -25.15 17.58
N ILE A 480 15.00 -24.12 17.26
CA ILE A 480 16.46 -24.14 17.36
C ILE A 480 16.90 -24.24 18.84
N ASP A 481 16.31 -23.46 19.73
CA ASP A 481 16.65 -23.44 21.16
C ASP A 481 16.42 -24.81 21.83
N ARG A 482 15.30 -25.48 21.49
CA ARG A 482 15.03 -26.87 21.91
C ARG A 482 16.02 -27.89 21.34
N ARG A 483 16.70 -27.57 20.24
CA ARG A 483 17.70 -28.46 19.64
C ARG A 483 19.08 -28.29 20.27
N ILE A 484 19.40 -27.07 20.72
CA ILE A 484 20.62 -26.74 21.47
C ILE A 484 20.54 -27.24 22.92
N LYS A 485 19.35 -27.18 23.54
CA LYS A 485 19.07 -27.68 24.89
C LYS A 485 17.91 -28.69 24.83
N PRO A 486 18.18 -29.97 24.48
CA PRO A 486 17.16 -30.99 24.25
C PRO A 486 16.31 -31.33 25.47
#